data_AF-A0A2V9Z639-F1
#
_entry.id   AF-A0A2V9Z639-F1
#
_cell.length_a   1.000
_cell.length_b   1.000
_cell.length_c   1.000
_cell.angle_alpha   90.00
_cell.angle_beta   90.00
_cell.angle_gamma   90.00
#
_symmetry.space_group_name_H-M   'P 1'
#
loop_
_entity.id
_entity.type
_entity.pdbx_description
1 polymer ?
#
loop_
_entity_poly.entity_id
_entity_poly.type
_entity_poly.pdbx_seq_one_letter_code
_entity_poly.pdbx_strand_id
1 'polypeptide(L)'
;MAQITKSILPFLGRSDAPPVLALDQFSLILGAHLIQQYGVLQKAARHSKGGLAPWQKRRASELLHENMHGRIRLSDIARECGLSVSHFARSFKTSFGTSTHQWLIQRRVDQAKQLMSQTSMSLIDIAIQSG
;
A
#
# COMPACT_ATOMS: atom_id res chain seq x y z
N MET A 1 10.81 -26.93 -17.80
CA MET A 1 10.81 -28.13 -16.93
C MET A 1 11.99 -29.08 -17.14
N ALA A 2 12.77 -28.99 -18.22
CA ALA A 2 13.86 -29.94 -18.51
C ALA A 2 15.25 -29.62 -17.90
N GLN A 3 15.38 -28.55 -17.11
CA GLN A 3 16.68 -28.07 -16.64
C GLN A 3 17.01 -28.53 -15.21
N ILE A 4 15.98 -28.86 -14.40
CA ILE A 4 16.13 -29.28 -13.00
C ILE A 4 16.77 -30.67 -12.92
N THR A 5 16.43 -31.57 -13.84
CA THR A 5 16.92 -32.95 -13.85
C THR A 5 18.43 -33.05 -14.13
N LYS A 6 19.04 -32.04 -14.78
CA LYS A 6 20.47 -32.06 -15.14
C LYS A 6 21.39 -31.57 -14.02
N SER A 7 20.87 -30.90 -12.98
CA SER A 7 21.67 -30.42 -11.84
C SER A 7 21.69 -31.36 -10.63
N ILE A 8 20.79 -32.35 -10.57
CA ILE A 8 20.68 -33.24 -9.40
C ILE A 8 21.51 -34.53 -9.58
N LEU A 9 21.90 -34.86 -10.82
CA LEU A 9 22.62 -36.09 -11.15
C LEU A 9 24.01 -36.26 -10.48
N PRO A 10 24.81 -35.23 -10.16
CA PRO A 10 26.10 -35.46 -9.53
C PRO A 10 26.04 -35.71 -8.01
N PHE A 11 24.86 -35.62 -7.37
CA PHE A 11 24.76 -35.68 -5.90
C PHE A 11 24.33 -37.04 -5.32
N LEU A 12 23.93 -38.01 -6.15
CA LEU A 12 23.42 -39.31 -5.66
C LEU A 12 24.48 -40.42 -5.56
N GLY A 13 25.77 -40.10 -5.72
CA GLY A 13 26.81 -41.12 -5.91
C GLY A 13 28.03 -41.08 -4.99
N ARG A 14 28.12 -40.20 -3.98
CA ARG A 14 29.33 -40.11 -3.15
C ARG A 14 29.01 -40.13 -1.67
N SER A 15 29.26 -41.30 -1.07
CA SER A 15 29.34 -41.51 0.37
C SER A 15 30.69 -40.96 0.82
N ASP A 16 30.76 -39.67 1.16
CA ASP A 16 31.83 -39.05 1.96
C ASP A 16 31.27 -37.73 2.52
N ALA A 17 31.54 -37.44 3.79
CA ALA A 17 30.94 -36.35 4.57
C ALA A 17 31.00 -34.97 3.85
N PRO A 18 29.98 -34.10 4.00
CA PRO A 18 29.93 -32.83 3.27
C PRO A 18 31.08 -31.89 3.71
N PRO A 19 31.88 -31.34 2.78
CA PRO A 19 32.92 -30.39 3.12
C PRO A 19 32.30 -29.05 3.55
N VAL A 20 32.73 -28.56 4.71
CA VAL A 20 32.28 -27.31 5.37
C VAL A 20 32.36 -26.08 4.44
N LEU A 21 33.19 -26.13 3.40
CA LEU A 21 33.32 -25.09 2.36
C LEU A 21 32.05 -24.93 1.49
N ALA A 22 31.26 -25.98 1.28
CA ALA A 22 30.07 -25.90 0.44
C ALA A 22 28.98 -25.03 1.10
N LEU A 23 28.85 -25.09 2.42
CA LEU A 23 27.89 -24.28 3.19
C LEU A 23 28.14 -22.78 3.04
N ASP A 24 29.39 -22.37 2.96
CA ASP A 24 29.75 -20.95 2.82
C ASP A 24 29.30 -20.39 1.47
N GLN A 25 29.54 -21.14 0.40
CA GLN A 25 29.13 -20.75 -0.95
C GLN A 25 27.60 -20.73 -1.12
N PHE A 26 26.89 -21.67 -0.48
CA PHE A 26 25.42 -21.63 -0.41
C PHE A 26 24.91 -20.42 0.37
N SER A 27 25.57 -20.03 1.47
CA SER A 27 25.20 -18.87 2.26
C SER A 27 25.33 -17.57 1.48
N LEU A 28 26.39 -17.44 0.67
CA LEU A 28 26.64 -16.27 -0.18
C LEU A 28 25.65 -16.19 -1.34
N ILE A 29 25.35 -17.32 -1.99
CA ILE A 29 24.38 -17.37 -3.09
C ILE A 29 22.97 -17.11 -2.56
N LEU A 30 22.58 -17.72 -1.43
CA LEU A 30 21.29 -17.49 -0.79
C LEU A 30 21.19 -16.05 -0.30
N GLY A 31 22.23 -15.51 0.34
CA GLY A 31 22.29 -14.12 0.79
C GLY A 31 22.17 -13.14 -0.37
N ALA A 32 22.90 -13.36 -1.47
CA ALA A 32 22.78 -12.56 -2.68
C ALA A 32 21.40 -12.68 -3.34
N HIS A 33 20.81 -13.88 -3.36
CA HIS A 33 19.47 -14.08 -3.91
C HIS A 33 18.39 -13.42 -3.04
N LEU A 34 18.53 -13.48 -1.72
CA LEU A 34 17.64 -12.79 -0.80
C LEU A 34 17.75 -11.27 -0.95
N ILE A 35 18.97 -10.73 -1.07
CA ILE A 35 19.19 -9.30 -1.30
C ILE A 35 18.68 -8.87 -2.69
N GLN A 36 18.83 -9.69 -3.74
CA GLN A 36 18.31 -9.34 -5.05
C GLN A 36 16.78 -9.45 -5.14
N GLN A 37 16.20 -10.50 -4.58
CA GLN A 37 14.77 -10.76 -4.68
C GLN A 37 13.96 -9.93 -3.66
N TYR A 38 14.49 -9.69 -2.46
CA TYR A 38 13.83 -8.93 -1.40
C TYR A 38 14.43 -7.54 -1.16
N GLY A 39 15.67 -7.26 -1.55
CA GLY A 39 16.25 -5.92 -1.48
C GLY A 39 15.67 -4.95 -2.52
N VAL A 40 15.08 -5.46 -3.60
CA VAL A 40 14.29 -4.65 -4.55
C VAL A 40 13.01 -4.10 -3.88
N LEU A 41 12.37 -4.87 -2.99
CA LEU A 41 11.24 -4.38 -2.18
C LEU A 41 11.67 -3.25 -1.25
N GLN A 42 12.85 -3.36 -0.64
CA GLN A 42 13.43 -2.31 0.21
C GLN A 42 13.84 -1.07 -0.58
N LYS A 43 14.39 -1.24 -1.79
CA LYS A 43 14.76 -0.13 -2.67
C LYS A 43 13.51 0.59 -3.19
N ALA A 44 12.46 -0.13 -3.58
CA ALA A 44 11.16 0.45 -3.92
C ALA A 44 10.55 1.22 -2.73
N ALA A 45 10.64 0.67 -1.52
CA ALA A 45 10.19 1.34 -0.30
C ALA A 45 10.98 2.63 0.02
N ARG A 46 12.25 2.72 -0.39
CA ARG A 46 13.11 3.91 -0.19
C ARG A 46 12.99 4.98 -1.29
N HIS A 47 12.23 4.73 -2.37
CA HIS A 47 12.11 5.65 -3.51
C HIS A 47 10.78 6.44 -3.59
N SER A 48 9.92 6.40 -2.58
CA SER A 48 8.80 7.35 -2.52
C SER A 48 9.30 8.70 -2.00
N LYS A 49 9.39 9.70 -2.88
CA LYS A 49 9.43 11.12 -2.48
C LYS A 49 8.08 11.49 -1.86
N GLY A 50 7.87 11.04 -0.61
CA GLY A 50 6.97 11.58 0.38
C GLY A 50 5.46 11.51 0.16
N GLY A 51 4.93 11.02 -0.96
CA GLY A 51 3.49 11.11 -1.27
C GLY A 51 2.87 9.85 -1.88
N LEU A 52 1.56 9.89 -2.07
CA LEU A 52 0.79 8.86 -2.78
C LEU A 52 1.04 8.95 -4.29
N ALA A 53 1.25 7.78 -4.91
CA ALA A 53 1.27 7.63 -6.35
C ALA A 53 -0.07 8.09 -6.97
N PRO A 54 -0.11 8.49 -8.27
CA PRO A 54 -1.34 8.97 -8.90
C PRO A 54 -2.53 8.02 -8.77
N TRP A 55 -2.31 6.72 -8.93
CA TRP A 55 -3.36 5.71 -8.75
C TRP A 55 -3.83 5.59 -7.30
N GLN A 56 -2.93 5.72 -6.32
CA GLN A 56 -3.27 5.71 -4.90
C GLN A 56 -4.08 6.95 -4.52
N LYS A 57 -3.75 8.13 -5.07
CA LYS A 57 -4.55 9.35 -4.87
C LYS A 57 -5.98 9.17 -5.38
N ARG A 58 -6.13 8.61 -6.59
CA ARG A 58 -7.43 8.33 -7.18
C ARG A 58 -8.22 7.34 -6.31
N ARG A 59 -7.62 6.19 -6.00
CA ARG A 59 -8.25 5.14 -5.20
C ARG A 59 -8.65 5.62 -3.80
N ALA A 60 -7.76 6.37 -3.13
CA ALA A 60 -8.07 6.95 -1.82
C ALA A 60 -9.23 7.95 -1.90
N SER A 61 -9.26 8.81 -2.92
CA SER A 61 -10.35 9.77 -3.11
C SER A 61 -11.69 9.09 -3.40
N GLU A 62 -11.71 8.04 -4.22
CA GLU A 62 -12.90 7.25 -4.52
C GLU A 62 -13.46 6.63 -3.23
N LEU A 63 -12.62 5.91 -2.49
CA LEU A 63 -13.03 5.25 -1.25
C LEU A 63 -13.53 6.23 -0.18
N LEU A 64 -12.90 7.40 -0.07
CA LEU A 64 -13.35 8.45 0.85
C LEU A 64 -14.67 9.08 0.41
N HIS A 65 -14.90 9.23 -0.89
CA HIS A 65 -16.14 9.78 -1.42
C HIS A 65 -17.32 8.81 -1.28
N GLU A 66 -17.10 7.52 -1.57
CA GLU A 66 -18.10 6.47 -1.35
C GLU A 66 -18.50 6.34 0.13
N ASN A 67 -17.62 6.77 1.04
CA ASN A 67 -17.80 6.62 2.48
C ASN A 67 -17.87 7.96 3.21
N MET A 68 -18.53 8.96 2.61
CA MET A 68 -18.65 10.29 3.22
C MET A 68 -19.25 10.27 4.63
N HIS A 69 -20.13 9.32 4.95
CA HIS A 69 -20.71 9.16 6.30
C HIS A 69 -19.76 8.56 7.35
N GLY A 70 -18.47 8.37 7.05
CA GLY A 70 -17.46 8.01 8.05
C GLY A 70 -17.45 6.53 8.46
N ARG A 71 -18.01 5.65 7.62
CA ARG A 71 -18.01 4.20 7.88
C ARG A 71 -16.70 3.51 7.51
N ILE A 72 -15.85 4.15 6.71
CA ILE A 72 -14.60 3.56 6.25
C ILE A 72 -13.49 3.74 7.29
N ARG A 73 -12.78 2.65 7.61
CA ARG A 73 -11.61 2.72 8.47
C ARG A 73 -10.39 3.12 7.64
N LEU A 74 -9.54 3.95 8.22
CA LEU A 74 -8.27 4.37 7.59
C LEU A 74 -7.40 3.16 7.21
N SER A 75 -7.48 2.07 7.98
CA SER A 75 -6.80 0.80 7.70
C SER A 75 -7.21 0.17 6.37
N ASP A 76 -8.47 0.28 6.00
CA ASP A 76 -8.99 -0.30 4.77
C ASP A 76 -8.46 0.48 3.56
N ILE A 77 -8.49 1.82 3.62
CA ILE A 77 -7.94 2.68 2.56
C ILE A 77 -6.43 2.46 2.40
N ALA A 78 -5.70 2.34 3.51
CA ALA A 78 -4.27 2.07 3.49
C ALA A 78 -3.97 0.71 2.82
N ARG A 79 -4.74 -0.34 3.15
CA ARG A 79 -4.64 -1.67 2.55
C ARG A 79 -4.88 -1.63 1.04
N GLU A 80 -5.93 -0.94 0.60
CA GLU A 80 -6.23 -0.76 -0.84
C GLU A 80 -5.13 0.00 -1.58
N CYS A 81 -4.39 0.86 -0.88
CA CYS A 81 -3.22 1.54 -1.43
C CYS A 81 -1.93 0.71 -1.33
N GLY A 82 -1.95 -0.48 -0.73
CA GLY A 82 -0.76 -1.31 -0.49
C GLY A 82 0.21 -0.70 0.54
N LEU A 83 -0.30 0.09 1.48
CA LEU A 83 0.49 0.81 2.48
C LEU A 83 0.10 0.42 3.91
N SER A 84 1.04 0.55 4.84
CA SER A 84 0.69 0.58 6.27
C SER A 84 -0.10 1.87 6.58
N VAL A 85 -0.91 1.83 7.64
CA VAL A 85 -1.75 2.98 8.04
C VAL A 85 -0.92 4.25 8.26
N SER A 86 0.20 4.15 8.97
CA SER A 86 1.08 5.28 9.26
C SER A 86 1.75 5.83 7.99
N HIS A 87 2.13 4.96 7.05
CA HIS A 87 2.70 5.39 5.78
C HIS A 87 1.63 6.07 4.92
N PHE A 88 0.44 5.47 4.81
CA PHE A 88 -0.69 6.08 4.12
C PHE A 88 -1.02 7.47 4.69
N ALA A 89 -1.14 7.63 6.00
CA ALA A 89 -1.48 8.92 6.61
C ALA A 89 -0.45 10.01 6.29
N ARG A 90 0.84 9.68 6.34
CA ARG A 90 1.92 10.61 5.98
C ARG A 90 1.88 10.95 4.49
N SER A 91 1.81 9.94 3.63
CA SER A 91 1.79 10.11 2.18
C SER A 91 0.54 10.85 1.70
N PHE A 92 -0.61 10.60 2.32
CA PHE A 92 -1.86 11.32 2.06
C PHE A 92 -1.70 12.79 2.41
N LYS A 93 -1.19 13.12 3.62
CA LYS A 93 -0.97 14.50 4.02
C LYS A 93 -0.02 15.23 3.07
N THR A 94 1.05 14.59 2.62
CA THR A 94 1.96 15.19 1.63
C THR A 94 1.27 15.40 0.28
N SER A 95 0.40 14.48 -0.15
CA SER A 95 -0.27 14.56 -1.46
C SER A 95 -1.47 15.50 -1.50
N PHE A 96 -2.22 15.62 -0.41
CA PHE A 96 -3.46 16.40 -0.33
C PHE A 96 -3.33 17.66 0.54
N GLY A 97 -2.16 17.88 1.16
CA GLY A 97 -1.88 19.03 2.02
C GLY A 97 -2.52 18.97 3.42
N THR A 98 -3.40 17.98 3.66
CA THR A 98 -4.18 17.89 4.91
C THR A 98 -4.37 16.42 5.33
N SER A 99 -4.75 16.20 6.59
CA SER A 99 -5.02 14.84 7.07
C SER A 99 -6.29 14.28 6.43
N THR A 100 -6.39 12.95 6.36
CA THR A 100 -7.57 12.27 5.80
C THR A 100 -8.87 12.68 6.48
N HIS A 101 -8.86 12.84 7.81
CA HIS A 101 -10.03 13.28 8.58
C HIS A 101 -10.44 14.72 8.23
N GLN A 102 -9.48 15.64 8.17
CA GLN A 102 -9.76 17.03 7.83
C GLN A 102 -10.24 17.19 6.38
N TRP A 103 -9.66 16.43 5.46
CA TRP A 103 -10.13 16.37 4.07
C TRP A 103 -11.59 15.93 4.00
N LEU A 104 -11.98 14.91 4.76
CA LEU A 104 -13.35 14.41 4.80
C LEU A 104 -14.32 15.48 5.31
N ILE A 105 -14.00 16.15 6.43
CA ILE A 105 -14.83 17.24 6.98
C ILE A 105 -15.03 18.35 5.94
N GLN A 106 -13.96 18.79 5.28
CA GLN A 106 -14.05 19.82 4.24
C GLN A 106 -15.00 19.40 3.12
N ARG A 107 -14.91 18.14 2.66
CA ARG A 107 -15.82 17.62 1.64
C ARG A 107 -17.27 17.56 2.07
N ARG A 108 -17.56 17.18 3.32
CA ARG A 108 -18.93 17.20 3.86
C ARG A 108 -19.51 18.61 3.89
N VAL A 109 -18.71 19.59 4.32
CA VAL A 109 -19.11 21.00 4.34
C VAL A 109 -19.35 21.52 2.93
N ASP A 110 -18.48 21.21 1.98
CA ASP A 110 -18.64 21.63 0.58
C ASP A 110 -19.90 21.01 -0.04
N GLN A 111 -20.18 19.74 0.24
CA GLN A 111 -21.41 19.08 -0.20
C GLN A 111 -22.65 19.73 0.43
N ALA A 112 -22.63 20.03 1.73
CA ALA A 112 -23.74 20.69 2.42
C ALA A 112 -24.01 22.07 1.80
N LYS A 113 -22.98 22.87 1.54
CA LYS A 113 -23.10 24.17 0.86
C LYS A 113 -23.71 24.02 -0.53
N GLN A 114 -23.28 23.00 -1.28
CA GLN A 114 -23.81 22.73 -2.61
C GLN A 114 -25.29 22.36 -2.55
N LEU A 115 -25.70 21.48 -1.63
CA LEU A 115 -27.10 21.11 -1.42
C LEU A 115 -27.96 22.31 -1.02
N MET A 116 -27.48 23.17 -0.11
CA MET A 116 -28.18 24.40 0.29
C MET A 116 -28.37 25.38 -0.87
N SER A 117 -27.45 25.39 -1.83
CA SER A 117 -27.48 26.32 -2.97
C SER A 117 -28.29 25.78 -4.16
N GLN A 118 -28.40 24.45 -4.30
CA GLN A 118 -28.98 23.80 -5.47
C GLN A 118 -30.36 23.17 -5.22
N THR A 119 -30.78 23.06 -3.96
CA THR A 119 -32.00 22.35 -3.57
C THR A 119 -32.81 23.15 -2.55
N SER A 120 -34.09 22.79 -2.37
CA SER A 120 -34.97 23.29 -1.32
C SER A 120 -35.10 22.31 -0.14
N MET A 121 -34.11 21.42 0.03
CA MET A 121 -34.10 20.44 1.12
C MET A 121 -34.07 21.12 2.50
N SER A 122 -34.67 20.47 3.51
CA SER A 122 -34.57 20.98 4.87
C SER A 122 -33.12 20.87 5.38
N LEU A 123 -32.75 21.72 6.36
CA LEU A 123 -31.42 21.65 6.98
C LEU A 123 -31.14 20.28 7.62
N ILE A 124 -32.19 19.59 8.09
CA ILE A 124 -32.09 18.25 8.66
C ILE A 124 -31.69 17.25 7.56
N ASP A 125 -32.37 17.27 6.42
CA ASP A 125 -32.07 16.36 5.31
C ASP A 125 -30.69 16.62 4.72
N ILE A 126 -30.28 17.89 4.63
CA ILE A 126 -28.94 18.26 4.19
C ILE A 126 -27.89 17.69 5.14
N ALA A 127 -28.07 17.83 6.45
CA ALA A 127 -27.15 17.27 7.45
C ALA A 127 -27.01 15.75 7.31
N ILE A 128 -28.13 15.03 7.14
CA ILE A 128 -28.14 13.58 6.92
C ILE A 128 -27.39 13.22 5.64
N GLN A 129 -27.62 13.94 4.54
CA GLN A 129 -27.02 13.65 3.24
C GLN A 129 -25.53 13.98 3.17
N SER A 130 -25.07 15.03 3.86
CA SER A 130 -23.64 15.39 3.92
C SER A 130 -22.84 14.54 4.92
N GLY A 131 -23.52 13.91 5.89
CA GLY A 131 -22.96 12.91 6.80
C GLY A 131 -22.23 13.43 8.03
#